data_AF-A0A7J3MM84-F1
#
_entry.id   AF-A0A7J3MM84-F1
#
_cell.length_a   1.000
_cell.length_b   1.000
_cell.length_c   1.000
_cell.angle_alpha   90.00
_cell.angle_beta   90.00
_cell.angle_gamma   90.00
#
_symmetry.space_group_name_H-M   'P 1'
#
loop_
_entity.id
_entity.type
_entity.pdbx_description
1 polymer ?
#
loop_
_entity_poly.entity_id
_entity_poly.type
_entity_poly.pdbx_seq_one_letter_code
_entity_poly.pdbx_strand_id
1 'polypeptide(L)'
;MSSNSLDRKHERFVFSAALALRKYIRDLKKIVLEGEPPEASGIAGRPAPLPSVEAEKLIGKLDEIKKIVDEFIGKFKPGFVDEPSLSLTYIWISIMLGKMEGIVESIEPRNLGKTRGEMPRELETYLDKQVNNLLSLIRGLRSTYTTAANRKTQFLQK
;
A
#
# COMPACT_ATOMS: atom_id res chain seq x y z
N MET A 1 -5.66 25.72 -23.58
CA MET A 1 -5.78 24.25 -23.67
C MET A 1 -4.66 23.64 -22.84
N SER A 2 -4.92 23.21 -21.60
CA SER A 2 -3.91 22.61 -20.71
C SER A 2 -4.46 21.61 -19.68
N SER A 3 -5.72 21.16 -19.78
CA SER A 3 -6.31 20.25 -18.77
C SER A 3 -6.00 18.76 -18.97
N ASN A 4 -5.50 18.33 -20.13
CA ASN A 4 -5.48 16.90 -20.48
C ASN A 4 -4.41 16.02 -19.80
N SER A 5 -3.34 16.57 -19.20
CA SER A 5 -2.23 15.74 -18.65
C SER A 5 -2.36 15.45 -17.15
N LEU A 6 -2.81 16.43 -16.36
CA LEU A 6 -3.07 16.26 -14.92
C LEU A 6 -4.26 15.33 -14.68
N ASP A 7 -5.33 15.48 -15.47
CA ASP A 7 -6.50 14.61 -15.39
C ASP A 7 -6.12 13.15 -15.62
N ARG A 8 -5.33 12.87 -16.68
CA ARG A 8 -4.81 11.51 -16.96
C ARG A 8 -3.92 10.93 -15.86
N LYS A 9 -3.16 11.77 -15.14
CA LYS A 9 -2.33 11.30 -14.01
C LYS A 9 -3.20 10.86 -12.84
N HIS A 10 -4.24 11.64 -12.51
CA HIS A 10 -5.19 11.29 -11.45
C HIS A 10 -6.02 10.06 -11.81
N GLU A 11 -6.53 9.99 -13.05
CA GLU A 11 -7.29 8.83 -13.54
C GLU A 11 -6.46 7.53 -13.47
N ARG A 12 -5.19 7.57 -13.92
CA ARG A 12 -4.27 6.41 -13.81
C ARG A 12 -4.01 6.03 -12.36
N PHE A 13 -3.87 7.00 -11.46
CA PHE A 13 -3.68 6.72 -10.04
C PHE A 13 -4.93 6.05 -9.44
N VAL A 14 -6.12 6.59 -9.70
CA VAL A 14 -7.39 6.01 -9.24
C VAL A 14 -7.57 4.60 -9.80
N PHE A 15 -7.32 4.39 -11.08
CA PHE A 15 -7.38 3.06 -11.71
C PHE A 15 -6.40 2.07 -11.06
N SER A 16 -5.15 2.48 -10.84
CA SER A 16 -4.14 1.64 -10.19
C SER A 16 -4.50 1.30 -8.74
N ALA A 17 -5.03 2.28 -8.00
CA ALA A 17 -5.51 2.09 -6.64
C ALA A 17 -6.71 1.13 -6.60
N ALA A 18 -7.64 1.26 -7.55
CA ALA A 18 -8.79 0.37 -7.67
C ALA A 18 -8.39 -1.07 -8.02
N LEU A 19 -7.40 -1.26 -8.91
CA LEU A 19 -6.83 -2.58 -9.17
C LEU A 19 -6.19 -3.20 -7.91
N ALA A 20 -5.44 -2.41 -7.14
CA ALA A 20 -4.84 -2.85 -5.89
C ALA A 20 -5.91 -3.23 -4.84
N LEU A 21 -6.96 -2.42 -4.69
CA LEU A 21 -8.10 -2.73 -3.82
C LEU A 21 -8.79 -4.03 -4.25
N ARG A 22 -9.01 -4.23 -5.56
CA ARG A 22 -9.59 -5.46 -6.07
C ARG A 22 -8.75 -6.69 -5.75
N LYS A 23 -7.42 -6.56 -5.81
CA LYS A 23 -6.50 -7.62 -5.36
C LYS A 23 -6.64 -7.88 -3.86
N TYR A 24 -6.63 -6.84 -3.02
CA TYR A 24 -6.79 -7.01 -1.57
C TYR A 24 -8.12 -7.66 -1.18
N ILE A 25 -9.23 -7.31 -1.86
CA ILE A 25 -10.52 -7.97 -1.65
C ILE A 25 -10.43 -9.47 -1.95
N ARG A 26 -9.77 -9.85 -3.05
CA ARG A 26 -9.57 -11.26 -3.42
C ARG A 26 -8.73 -11.98 -2.37
N ASP A 27 -7.61 -11.38 -1.96
CA ASP A 27 -6.71 -11.95 -0.96
C ASP A 27 -7.43 -12.12 0.40
N LEU A 28 -8.24 -11.14 0.81
CA LEU A 28 -9.06 -11.24 2.02
C LEU A 28 -10.07 -12.38 1.95
N LYS A 29 -10.74 -12.57 0.81
CA LYS A 29 -11.67 -13.69 0.63
C LYS A 29 -10.98 -15.04 0.77
N LYS A 30 -9.78 -15.20 0.21
CA LYS A 30 -8.96 -16.41 0.37
C LYS A 30 -8.57 -16.67 1.83
N ILE A 31 -8.14 -15.65 2.57
CA ILE A 31 -7.82 -15.78 4.00
C ILE A 31 -9.07 -16.24 4.78
N VAL A 32 -10.20 -15.57 4.55
CA VAL A 32 -11.44 -15.80 5.30
C VAL A 32 -12.00 -17.19 5.04
N LEU A 33 -11.98 -17.67 3.80
CA LEU A 33 -12.58 -18.95 3.41
C LEU A 33 -11.63 -20.13 3.56
N GLU A 34 -10.35 -19.95 3.28
CA GLU A 34 -9.41 -21.05 3.06
C GLU A 34 -8.22 -21.01 4.02
N GLY A 35 -8.07 -19.92 4.79
CA GLY A 35 -6.86 -19.72 5.61
C GLY A 35 -5.60 -19.65 4.75
N GLU A 36 -5.73 -19.25 3.48
CA GLU A 36 -4.61 -19.09 2.56
C GLU A 36 -4.06 -17.66 2.70
N PRO A 37 -2.83 -17.48 3.20
CA PRO A 37 -2.23 -16.17 3.30
C PRO A 37 -1.85 -15.64 1.89
N PRO A 38 -1.78 -14.31 1.69
CA PRO A 38 -1.28 -13.75 0.44
C PRO A 38 0.21 -14.06 0.25
N GLU A 39 0.65 -14.16 -1.00
CA GLU A 39 2.02 -14.56 -1.42
C GLU A 39 3.17 -13.73 -0.81
N ALA A 40 2.86 -12.58 -0.20
CA ALA A 40 3.82 -11.73 0.51
C ALA A 40 3.18 -11.09 1.75
N SER A 41 2.58 -11.91 2.62
CA SER A 41 1.85 -11.41 3.79
C SER A 41 2.74 -10.69 4.81
N GLY A 42 4.02 -11.07 4.92
CA GLY A 42 4.91 -10.56 5.97
C GLY A 42 4.49 -10.92 7.39
N ILE A 43 3.51 -11.83 7.53
CA ILE A 43 2.97 -12.30 8.81
C ILE A 43 3.43 -13.74 9.02
N ALA A 44 4.01 -14.01 10.19
CA ALA A 44 4.39 -15.36 10.58
C ALA A 44 3.16 -16.22 10.90
N GLY A 45 3.15 -17.45 10.39
CA GLY A 45 2.09 -18.43 10.63
C GLY A 45 1.06 -18.53 9.50
N ARG A 46 0.17 -19.52 9.61
CA ARG A 46 -0.93 -19.75 8.68
C ARG A 46 -2.25 -19.36 9.35
N PRO A 47 -3.06 -18.48 8.76
CA PRO A 47 -4.38 -18.19 9.30
C PRO A 47 -5.30 -19.41 9.17
N ALA A 48 -6.23 -19.56 10.10
CA ALA A 48 -7.35 -20.48 9.93
C ALA A 48 -8.51 -19.76 9.20
N PRO A 49 -9.37 -20.48 8.47
CA PRO A 49 -10.64 -19.94 7.99
C PRO A 49 -11.50 -19.39 9.15
N LEU A 50 -12.33 -18.40 8.84
CA LEU A 50 -13.33 -17.93 9.81
C LEU A 50 -14.52 -18.90 9.90
N PRO A 51 -15.24 -18.93 11.04
CA PRO A 51 -16.51 -19.62 11.15
C PRO A 51 -17.52 -19.12 10.09
N SER A 52 -18.37 -20.00 9.57
CA SER A 52 -19.24 -19.72 8.42
C SER A 52 -20.07 -18.44 8.58
N VAL A 53 -20.69 -18.23 9.74
CA VAL A 53 -21.53 -17.05 10.02
C VAL A 53 -20.72 -15.75 9.97
N GLU A 54 -19.46 -15.77 10.41
CA GLU A 54 -18.59 -14.60 10.36
C GLU A 54 -18.03 -14.38 8.95
N ALA A 55 -17.65 -15.47 8.28
CA ALA A 55 -17.19 -15.45 6.90
C ALA A 55 -18.25 -14.85 5.96
N GLU A 56 -19.51 -15.30 6.06
CA GLU A 56 -20.62 -14.81 5.23
C GLU A 56 -20.85 -13.30 5.41
N LYS A 57 -20.85 -12.80 6.65
CA LYS A 57 -21.01 -11.37 6.94
C LYS A 57 -19.90 -10.54 6.32
N LEU A 58 -18.64 -10.97 6.48
CA LEU A 58 -17.50 -10.26 5.93
C LEU A 58 -17.47 -10.32 4.40
N ILE A 59 -17.75 -11.48 3.81
CA ILE A 59 -17.80 -11.65 2.35
C ILE A 59 -18.88 -10.77 1.72
N GLY A 60 -20.07 -10.71 2.33
CA GLY A 60 -21.14 -9.82 1.87
C GLY A 60 -20.70 -8.37 1.78
N LYS A 61 -19.98 -7.87 2.80
CA LYS A 61 -19.41 -6.51 2.80
C LYS A 61 -18.27 -6.35 1.79
N LEU A 62 -17.40 -7.35 1.64
CA LEU A 62 -16.37 -7.34 0.61
C LEU A 62 -16.96 -7.29 -0.81
N ASP A 63 -18.12 -7.90 -1.04
CA ASP A 63 -18.82 -7.84 -2.32
C ASP A 63 -19.48 -6.48 -2.58
N GLU A 64 -20.04 -5.82 -1.56
CA GLU A 64 -20.49 -4.42 -1.66
C GLU A 64 -19.33 -3.50 -2.05
N ILE A 65 -18.17 -3.61 -1.37
CA ILE A 65 -16.97 -2.84 -1.67
C ILE A 65 -16.47 -3.14 -3.09
N LYS A 66 -16.47 -4.42 -3.49
CA LYS A 66 -16.01 -4.85 -4.81
C LYS A 66 -16.81 -4.19 -5.93
N LYS A 67 -18.13 -4.02 -5.79
CA LYS A 67 -18.96 -3.35 -6.79
C LYS A 67 -18.49 -1.91 -7.04
N ILE A 68 -18.26 -1.15 -5.97
CA ILE A 68 -17.75 0.24 -6.05
C ILE A 68 -16.36 0.26 -6.72
N VAL A 69 -15.49 -0.68 -6.35
CA VAL A 69 -14.15 -0.80 -6.94
C VAL A 69 -14.21 -1.13 -8.42
N ASP A 70 -15.06 -2.06 -8.84
CA ASP A 70 -15.25 -2.44 -10.24
C ASP A 70 -15.83 -1.27 -11.06
N GLU A 71 -16.71 -0.44 -10.49
CA GLU A 71 -17.18 0.81 -11.11
C GLU A 71 -16.04 1.81 -11.35
N PHE A 72 -15.13 1.99 -10.38
CA PHE A 72 -13.94 2.83 -10.56
C PHE A 72 -13.02 2.30 -11.66
N ILE A 73 -12.79 0.98 -11.70
CA ILE A 73 -12.00 0.35 -12.76
C ILE A 73 -12.65 0.62 -14.12
N GLY A 74 -13.98 0.45 -14.24
CA GLY A 74 -14.70 0.70 -15.48
C GLY A 74 -14.62 2.16 -15.94
N LYS A 75 -14.84 3.10 -15.01
CA LYS A 75 -14.86 4.55 -15.29
C LYS A 75 -13.48 5.12 -15.63
N PHE A 76 -12.44 4.68 -14.92
CA PHE A 76 -11.09 5.23 -15.03
C PHE A 76 -10.13 4.35 -15.84
N LYS A 77 -10.64 3.33 -16.54
CA LYS A 77 -9.82 2.46 -17.40
C LYS A 77 -9.09 3.33 -18.42
N PRO A 78 -7.75 3.42 -18.37
CA PRO A 78 -7.02 4.19 -19.36
C PRO A 78 -7.20 3.52 -20.72
N GLY A 79 -7.60 4.29 -21.73
CA GLY A 79 -7.47 3.88 -23.13
C GLY A 79 -5.98 3.73 -23.42
N PHE A 80 -5.51 2.47 -23.50
CA PHE A 80 -4.16 2.01 -23.83
C PHE A 80 -3.01 3.01 -23.62
N VAL A 81 -2.17 2.76 -22.60
CA VAL A 81 -0.75 3.14 -22.63
C VAL A 81 0.04 2.09 -21.86
N ASP A 82 0.53 1.07 -22.58
CA ASP A 82 1.49 0.07 -22.07
C ASP A 82 2.94 0.51 -22.33
N GLU A 83 3.16 1.83 -22.49
CA GLU A 83 4.48 2.39 -22.69
C GLU A 83 5.20 2.58 -21.34
N PRO A 84 6.46 2.11 -21.23
CA PRO A 84 7.28 2.34 -20.04
C PRO A 84 7.40 3.84 -19.72
N SER A 85 7.05 4.22 -18.49
CA SER A 85 7.15 5.61 -18.05
C SER A 85 8.07 5.73 -16.85
N LEU A 86 9.20 6.41 -17.03
CA LEU A 86 10.13 6.73 -15.95
C LEU A 86 9.47 7.56 -14.84
N SER A 87 8.50 8.43 -15.19
CA SER A 87 7.73 9.16 -14.19
C SER A 87 6.88 8.22 -13.33
N LEU A 88 6.28 7.18 -13.92
CA LEU A 88 5.56 6.16 -13.15
C LEU A 88 6.52 5.40 -12.24
N THR A 89 7.73 5.07 -12.71
CA THR A 89 8.76 4.44 -11.87
C THR A 89 9.07 5.24 -10.61
N TYR A 90 9.30 6.56 -10.71
CA TYR A 90 9.57 7.39 -9.52
C TYR A 90 8.40 7.49 -8.56
N ILE A 91 7.17 7.55 -9.09
CA ILE A 91 5.95 7.52 -8.28
C ILE A 91 5.86 6.19 -7.54
N TRP A 92 6.07 5.07 -8.23
CA TRP A 92 6.08 3.73 -7.63
C TRP A 92 7.14 3.59 -6.55
N ILE A 93 8.37 4.04 -6.78
CA ILE A 93 9.43 4.03 -5.76
C ILE A 93 8.98 4.81 -4.53
N SER A 94 8.42 6.01 -4.71
CA SER A 94 7.96 6.85 -3.59
C SER A 94 6.84 6.20 -2.79
N ILE A 95 5.89 5.54 -3.46
CA ILE A 95 4.80 4.78 -2.83
C ILE A 95 5.35 3.60 -2.04
N MET A 96 6.26 2.82 -2.64
CA MET A 96 6.85 1.64 -2.01
C MET A 96 7.68 2.02 -0.78
N LEU A 97 8.48 3.09 -0.86
CA LEU A 97 9.22 3.62 0.29
C LEU A 97 8.26 4.10 1.40
N GLY A 98 7.14 4.74 1.05
CA GLY A 98 6.11 5.10 2.03
C GLY A 98 5.46 3.89 2.71
N LYS A 99 5.26 2.79 1.98
CA LYS A 99 4.78 1.52 2.57
C LYS A 99 5.81 0.92 3.53
N MET A 100 7.09 0.92 3.14
CA MET A 100 8.17 0.45 4.01
C MET A 100 8.26 1.27 5.29
N GLU A 101 8.15 2.60 5.18
CA GLU A 101 8.12 3.51 6.32
C GLU A 101 6.99 3.14 7.30
N GLY A 102 5.75 2.98 6.81
CA GLY A 102 4.62 2.59 7.65
C GLY A 102 4.80 1.22 8.34
N ILE A 103 5.47 0.25 7.70
CA ILE A 103 5.81 -1.03 8.32
C ILE A 103 6.80 -0.82 9.48
N VAL A 104 7.83 -0.02 9.28
CA VAL A 104 8.84 0.25 10.33
C VAL A 104 8.22 1.03 11.49
N GLU A 105 7.35 2.01 11.23
CA GLU A 105 6.60 2.74 12.27
C GLU A 105 5.71 1.81 13.09
N SER A 106 5.14 0.76 12.47
CA SER A 106 4.26 -0.19 13.16
C SER A 106 4.99 -1.05 14.22
N ILE A 107 6.31 -1.19 14.09
CA ILE A 107 7.15 -1.92 15.04
C ILE A 107 7.92 -1.00 16.00
N GLU A 108 7.62 0.31 16.01
CA GLU A 108 8.14 1.21 17.04
C GLU A 108 7.76 0.71 18.44
N PRO A 109 8.70 0.72 19.40
CA PRO A 109 8.43 0.22 20.75
C PRO A 109 7.22 0.90 21.42
N ARG A 110 7.02 2.20 21.18
CA ARG A 110 5.86 2.95 21.70
C ARG A 110 4.52 2.43 21.14
N ASN A 111 4.49 2.00 19.88
CA ASN A 111 3.29 1.48 19.23
C ASN A 111 3.03 0.03 19.64
N LEU A 112 4.09 -0.76 19.78
CA LEU A 112 4.01 -2.12 20.31
C LEU A 112 3.59 -2.14 21.78
N GLY A 113 4.13 -1.26 22.61
CA GLY A 113 3.75 -1.12 24.02
C GLY A 113 2.25 -0.94 24.24
N LYS A 114 1.60 -0.16 23.35
CA LYS A 114 0.14 0.08 23.39
C LYS A 114 -0.69 -1.11 22.93
N THR A 115 -0.18 -1.91 22.00
CA THR A 115 -0.96 -2.95 21.29
C THR A 115 -0.66 -4.37 21.76
N ARG A 116 0.53 -4.61 22.30
CA ARG A 116 1.06 -5.92 22.69
C ARG A 116 1.51 -5.98 24.15
N GLY A 117 1.51 -4.86 24.87
CA GLY A 117 1.94 -4.76 26.26
C GLY A 117 3.42 -4.39 26.41
N GLU A 118 3.87 -4.29 27.66
CA GLU A 118 5.25 -3.90 28.00
C GLU A 118 6.27 -4.92 27.51
N MET A 119 7.47 -4.42 27.18
CA MET A 119 8.59 -5.22 26.71
C MET A 119 9.82 -5.05 27.59
N PRO A 120 10.72 -6.06 27.66
CA PRO A 120 11.96 -5.94 28.39
C PRO A 120 12.78 -4.75 27.89
N ARG A 121 13.34 -3.97 28.82
CA ARG A 121 14.04 -2.71 28.52
C ARG A 121 15.18 -2.84 27.51
N GLU A 122 15.91 -3.96 27.54
CA GLU A 122 16.97 -4.25 26.57
C GLU A 122 16.43 -4.41 25.15
N LEU A 123 15.32 -5.13 25.00
CA LEU A 123 14.64 -5.31 23.71
C LEU A 123 14.06 -3.99 23.20
N GLU A 124 13.43 -3.22 24.09
CA GLU A 124 12.90 -1.89 23.77
C GLU A 124 14.00 -0.98 23.22
N THR A 125 15.14 -0.90 23.92
CA THR A 125 16.28 -0.06 23.54
C THR A 125 16.89 -0.49 22.22
N TYR A 126 17.07 -1.80 22.02
CA TYR A 126 17.57 -2.32 20.76
C TYR A 126 16.63 -1.99 19.59
N LEU A 127 15.34 -2.25 19.78
CA LEU A 127 14.33 -2.05 18.75
C LEU A 127 14.19 -0.58 18.37
N ASP A 128 14.17 0.32 19.36
CA ASP A 128 14.15 1.78 19.12
C ASP A 128 15.32 2.22 18.24
N LYS A 129 16.53 1.74 18.53
CA LYS A 129 17.72 2.06 17.73
C LYS A 129 17.60 1.58 16.29
N GLN A 130 17.14 0.34 16.08
CA GLN A 130 16.99 -0.22 14.73
C GLN A 130 15.90 0.50 13.94
N VAL A 131 14.77 0.79 14.58
CA VAL A 131 13.65 1.52 13.97
C VAL A 131 14.09 2.91 13.54
N ASN A 132 14.75 3.67 14.42
CA ASN A 132 15.25 5.00 14.09
C ASN A 132 16.25 4.98 12.91
N ASN A 133 17.14 3.99 12.86
CA ASN A 133 18.08 3.83 11.75
C ASN A 133 17.36 3.52 10.43
N LEU A 134 16.41 2.57 10.44
CA LEU A 134 15.63 2.20 9.25
C LEU A 134 14.78 3.38 8.75
N LEU A 135 14.09 4.10 9.64
CA LEU A 135 13.30 5.27 9.27
C LEU A 135 14.17 6.36 8.66
N SER A 136 15.36 6.61 9.21
CA SER A 136 16.30 7.59 8.66
C SER A 136 16.68 7.25 7.22
N LEU A 137 17.08 6.00 6.96
CA LEU A 137 17.46 5.53 5.62
C LEU A 137 16.28 5.60 4.64
N ILE A 138 15.11 5.10 5.02
CA ILE A 138 13.92 5.06 4.16
C ILE A 138 13.44 6.49 3.82
N ARG A 139 13.37 7.37 4.82
CA ARG A 139 12.97 8.78 4.63
C ARG A 139 13.99 9.53 3.77
N GLY A 140 15.28 9.25 3.93
CA GLY A 140 16.35 9.78 3.07
C GLY A 140 16.16 9.40 1.59
N LEU A 141 15.89 8.12 1.33
CA LEU A 141 15.56 7.63 -0.02
C LEU A 141 14.28 8.29 -0.55
N ARG A 142 13.22 8.34 0.26
CA ARG A 142 11.92 8.90 -0.13
C ARG A 142 12.04 10.38 -0.52
N SER A 143 12.80 11.16 0.25
CA SER A 143 13.09 12.57 -0.04
C SER A 143 13.81 12.73 -1.39
N THR A 144 14.82 11.89 -1.66
CA THR A 144 15.58 11.87 -2.91
C THR A 144 14.68 11.64 -4.12
N TYR A 145 13.83 10.60 -4.08
CA TYR A 145 12.99 10.22 -5.22
C TYR A 145 11.73 11.08 -5.37
N THR A 146 11.21 11.67 -4.28
CA THR A 146 10.14 12.68 -4.35
C THR A 146 10.63 13.97 -5.01
N THR A 147 11.85 14.41 -4.66
CA THR A 147 12.46 15.62 -5.24
C THR A 147 12.78 15.42 -6.73
N ALA A 148 13.27 14.24 -7.11
CA ALA A 148 13.54 13.89 -8.51
C ALA A 148 12.26 13.88 -9.37
N ALA A 149 11.15 13.38 -8.82
CA ALA A 149 9.84 13.42 -9.47
C ALA A 149 9.35 14.88 -9.69
N ASN A 150 9.48 15.74 -8.68
CA ASN A 150 9.03 17.13 -8.76
C ASN A 150 9.85 17.98 -9.76
N ARG A 151 11.18 17.84 -9.78
CA ARG A 151 12.05 18.57 -10.73
C ARG A 151 11.71 18.21 -12.18
N LYS A 152 11.55 16.94 -12.51
CA LYS A 152 11.20 16.54 -13.90
C LYS A 152 9.79 16.95 -14.32
N THR A 153 8.85 16.97 -13.38
CA THR A 153 7.49 17.45 -13.67
C THR A 153 7.50 18.94 -14.05
N GLN A 154 8.39 19.75 -13.47
CA GLN A 154 8.58 21.15 -13.86
C GLN A 154 9.25 21.34 -15.23
N PHE A 155 10.17 20.44 -15.64
CA PHE A 155 10.80 20.51 -16.96
C PHE A 155 9.92 20.04 -18.12
N LEU A 156 8.89 19.23 -17.85
CA LEU A 156 7.92 18.77 -18.85
C LEU A 156 6.71 19.71 -19.00
N GLN A 157 6.63 20.76 -18.19
CA GLN A 157 5.56 21.77 -18.20
C GLN A 157 6.00 23.13 -18.77
N LYS A 158 7.26 23.24 -19.23
CA LYS A 158 7.77 24.37 -20.03
C LYS A 158 7.88 23.94 -21.48
#